data_AF-A0A0G2FHI7-F1
#
_entry.id   AF-A0A0G2FHI7-F1
#
_cell.length_a   1.000
_cell.length_b   1.000
_cell.length_c   1.000
_cell.angle_alpha   90.00
_cell.angle_beta   90.00
_cell.angle_gamma   90.00
#
_symmetry.space_group_name_H-M   'P 1'
#
loop_
_entity.id
_entity.type
_entity.pdbx_description
1 polymer ?
#
loop_
_entity_poly.entity_id
_entity_poly.type
_entity_poly.pdbx_seq_one_letter_code
_entity_poly.pdbx_strand_id
1 'polypeptide(L)'
;MPSNLTLSKARGLGVYSSQNQVPKFADFALFAQTVDPNSPPTNFSFLSIDNATTDQNQNDFNIQELQFDVQYTATLSSPVPHIVTAVTGDGLIQPELGNVPGVLMEPRLIWLDVMLALPDDQLPRGITTCFGENEQSLPNGYVQQICDQFGALGARGVTIAAAPI
;
A
#
# COMPACT_ATOMS: atom_id res chain seq x y z
N MET A 1 -25.65 -2.68 -6.12
CA MET A 1 -24.80 -3.89 -6.26
C MET A 1 -25.71 -5.13 -6.30
N PRO A 2 -25.50 -6.10 -7.20
CA PRO A 2 -26.27 -7.34 -7.19
C PRO A 2 -26.06 -8.08 -5.86
N SER A 3 -27.15 -8.50 -5.21
CA SER A 3 -27.15 -9.05 -3.85
C SER A 3 -26.50 -10.44 -3.69
N ASN A 4 -26.05 -11.06 -4.79
CA ASN A 4 -25.61 -12.46 -4.83
C ASN A 4 -24.17 -12.66 -5.35
N LEU A 5 -23.35 -11.60 -5.38
CA LEU A 5 -21.92 -11.76 -5.65
C LEU A 5 -21.21 -12.21 -4.38
N THR A 6 -20.77 -13.46 -4.34
CA THR A 6 -19.83 -13.93 -3.32
C THR A 6 -18.50 -13.20 -3.55
N LEU A 7 -18.27 -12.13 -2.79
CA LEU A 7 -16.98 -11.45 -2.77
C LEU A 7 -15.94 -12.46 -2.33
N SER A 8 -15.06 -12.84 -3.25
CA SER A 8 -13.91 -13.65 -2.90
C SER A 8 -13.08 -12.89 -1.87
N LYS A 9 -12.67 -13.57 -0.80
CA LYS A 9 -11.69 -13.05 0.18
C LYS A 9 -10.39 -12.58 -0.52
N ALA A 10 -10.13 -13.07 -1.73
CA ALA A 10 -9.00 -12.78 -2.62
C ALA A 10 -9.12 -11.51 -3.48
N ARG A 11 -10.11 -10.65 -3.25
CA ARG A 11 -10.37 -9.46 -4.07
C ARG A 11 -10.37 -8.20 -3.25
N GLY A 12 -9.36 -8.03 -2.39
CA GLY A 12 -9.16 -6.79 -1.65
C GLY A 12 -8.50 -5.72 -2.51
N LEU A 13 -8.63 -4.47 -2.06
CA LEU A 13 -7.81 -3.35 -2.50
C LEU A 13 -6.67 -3.15 -1.48
N GLY A 14 -5.44 -3.17 -1.97
CA GLY A 14 -4.24 -2.89 -1.21
C GLY A 14 -3.89 -1.41 -1.21
N VAL A 15 -3.37 -0.90 -0.10
CA VAL A 15 -2.71 0.40 -0.01
C VAL A 15 -1.27 0.15 0.46
N TYR A 16 -0.29 0.50 -0.37
CA TYR A 16 1.11 0.40 0.00
C TYR A 16 1.46 1.44 1.06
N SER A 17 2.15 1.01 2.12
CA SER A 17 2.61 1.85 3.22
C SER A 17 4.06 1.55 3.55
N SER A 18 4.85 2.59 3.71
CA SER A 18 6.25 2.54 4.13
C SER A 18 6.54 3.59 5.21
N GLN A 19 7.82 3.78 5.57
CA GLN A 19 8.28 4.82 6.48
C GLN A 19 7.58 4.80 7.86
N ASN A 20 7.15 3.60 8.29
CA ASN A 20 6.41 3.40 9.54
C ASN A 20 5.16 4.28 9.71
N GLN A 21 4.53 4.71 8.61
CA GLN A 21 3.25 5.41 8.67
C GLN A 21 2.14 4.42 9.04
N VAL A 22 1.35 4.74 10.07
CA VAL A 22 0.26 3.88 10.56
C VAL A 22 -1.07 4.66 10.53
N PRO A 23 -1.98 4.36 9.58
CA PRO A 23 -3.30 4.98 9.55
C PRO A 23 -4.12 4.53 10.77
N LYS A 24 -4.97 5.43 11.25
CA LYS A 24 -5.74 5.32 12.47
C LYS A 24 -7.16 4.85 12.19
N PHE A 25 -7.58 3.82 12.92
CA PHE A 25 -8.95 3.32 12.87
C PHE A 25 -9.97 4.36 13.34
N ALA A 26 -9.62 5.15 14.36
CA ALA A 26 -10.50 6.18 14.91
C ALA A 26 -10.77 7.29 13.88
N ASP A 27 -9.74 7.77 13.20
CA ASP A 27 -9.86 8.81 12.18
C ASP A 27 -10.62 8.29 10.95
N PHE A 28 -10.36 7.05 10.55
CA PHE A 28 -11.15 6.41 9.49
C PHE A 28 -12.63 6.27 9.85
N ALA A 29 -12.94 5.82 11.07
CA ALA A 29 -14.33 5.69 11.52
C ALA A 29 -15.05 7.05 11.55
N LEU A 30 -14.36 8.10 11.99
CA LEU A 30 -14.90 9.47 11.98
C LEU A 30 -15.13 9.97 10.54
N PHE A 31 -14.17 9.73 9.63
CA PHE A 31 -14.30 10.08 8.21
C PHE A 31 -15.48 9.36 7.57
N ALA A 32 -15.59 8.04 7.73
CA ALA A 32 -16.67 7.24 7.15
C ALA A 32 -18.05 7.71 7.64
N GLN A 33 -18.20 8.02 8.94
CA GLN A 33 -19.44 8.57 9.48
C GLN A 33 -19.80 9.96 8.91
N THR A 34 -18.79 10.75 8.54
CA THR A 34 -18.99 12.13 8.08
C THR A 34 -19.22 12.21 6.57
N VAL A 35 -18.44 11.46 5.80
CA VAL A 35 -18.36 11.56 4.34
C VAL A 35 -19.21 10.50 3.65
N ASP A 36 -19.37 9.32 4.26
CA ASP A 36 -20.13 8.20 3.68
C ASP A 36 -21.02 7.45 4.70
N PRO A 37 -21.96 8.16 5.37
CA PRO A 37 -22.77 7.59 6.45
C PRO A 37 -23.73 6.48 6.02
N ASN A 38 -24.01 6.35 4.72
CA ASN A 38 -24.98 5.40 4.19
C ASN A 38 -24.35 4.09 3.70
N SER A 39 -23.02 4.04 3.59
CA SER A 39 -22.32 2.81 3.20
C SER A 39 -22.37 1.75 4.29
N PRO A 40 -22.30 0.46 3.92
CA PRO A 40 -22.12 -0.61 4.89
C PRO A 40 -20.89 -0.34 5.77
N PRO A 41 -20.93 -0.70 7.07
CA PRO A 41 -19.76 -0.58 7.94
C PRO A 41 -18.56 -1.27 7.29
N THR A 42 -17.55 -0.47 6.97
CA THR A 42 -16.30 -0.93 6.38
C THR A 42 -15.16 -0.65 7.36
N ASN A 43 -14.11 -1.45 7.26
CA ASN A 43 -12.86 -1.22 7.98
C ASN A 43 -11.70 -1.74 7.13
N PHE A 44 -10.50 -1.30 7.44
CA PHE A 44 -9.27 -1.80 6.84
C PHE A 44 -8.55 -2.78 7.79
N SER A 45 -7.60 -3.50 7.24
CA SER A 45 -6.72 -4.43 7.96
C SER A 45 -5.27 -4.16 7.58
N PHE A 46 -4.33 -4.74 8.32
CA PHE A 46 -2.91 -4.65 8.01
C PHE A 46 -2.37 -6.00 7.55
N LEU A 47 -1.54 -5.95 6.51
CA LEU A 47 -0.53 -6.96 6.22
C LEU A 47 0.82 -6.36 6.61
N SER A 48 1.36 -6.79 7.75
CA SER A 48 2.68 -6.37 8.24
C SER A 48 3.77 -7.16 7.56
N ILE A 49 4.71 -6.44 6.94
CA ILE A 49 5.84 -6.98 6.17
C ILE A 49 7.12 -6.53 6.88
N ASP A 50 8.04 -7.48 7.06
CA ASP A 50 9.31 -7.27 7.75
C ASP A 50 9.17 -6.69 9.18
N ASN A 51 8.09 -7.06 9.89
CA ASN A 51 7.72 -6.53 11.21
C ASN A 51 7.32 -5.05 11.21
N ALA A 52 6.72 -4.56 10.13
CA ALA A 52 6.13 -3.24 10.12
C ALA A 52 5.13 -3.04 11.25
N THR A 53 5.27 -1.92 11.95
CA THR A 53 4.39 -1.57 13.06
C THR A 53 2.96 -1.31 12.57
N THR A 54 2.00 -1.79 13.35
CA THR A 54 0.56 -1.49 13.19
C THR A 54 0.00 -0.83 14.44
N ASP A 55 0.88 -0.35 15.33
CA ASP A 55 0.49 0.23 16.62
C ASP A 55 -0.28 1.53 16.42
N GLN A 56 -1.52 1.53 16.88
CA GLN A 56 -2.41 2.69 16.78
C GLN A 56 -1.95 3.86 17.67
N ASN A 57 -1.02 3.63 18.61
CA ASN A 57 -0.43 4.68 19.45
C ASN A 57 0.85 5.30 18.85
N GLN A 58 1.38 4.75 17.75
CA GLN A 58 2.57 5.27 17.09
C GLN A 58 2.25 6.60 16.38
N ASN A 59 2.85 7.71 16.79
CA ASN A 59 2.58 9.05 16.25
C ASN A 59 3.87 9.79 15.83
N ASP A 60 4.98 9.07 15.68
CA ASP A 60 6.29 9.63 15.35
C ASP A 60 6.39 10.16 13.90
N PHE A 61 5.43 9.84 13.03
CA PHE A 61 5.45 10.17 11.60
C PHE A 61 4.20 10.91 11.15
N ASN A 62 4.33 11.73 10.09
CA ASN A 62 3.16 12.29 9.41
C ASN A 62 2.41 11.18 8.67
N ILE A 63 1.13 11.00 8.98
CA ILE A 63 0.27 9.97 8.41
C ILE A 63 -0.80 10.53 7.49
N GLN A 64 -0.82 11.83 7.20
CA GLN A 64 -1.92 12.48 6.47
C GLN A 64 -2.17 11.84 5.11
N GLU A 65 -1.12 11.65 4.31
CA GLU A 65 -1.19 11.00 3.00
C GLU A 65 -1.73 9.57 3.11
N LEU A 66 -1.13 8.73 3.96
CA LEU A 66 -1.58 7.33 4.08
C LEU A 66 -2.99 7.21 4.68
N GLN A 67 -3.34 8.08 5.63
CA GLN A 67 -4.68 8.16 6.20
C GLN A 67 -5.70 8.56 5.12
N PHE A 68 -5.36 9.52 4.26
CA PHE A 68 -6.16 9.94 3.12
C PHE A 68 -6.35 8.81 2.12
N ASP A 69 -5.28 8.11 1.73
CA ASP A 69 -5.33 6.99 0.81
C ASP A 69 -6.27 5.89 1.33
N VAL A 70 -6.14 5.51 2.60
CA VAL A 70 -7.02 4.51 3.23
C VAL A 70 -8.47 5.01 3.31
N GLN A 71 -8.68 6.26 3.70
CA GLN A 71 -10.02 6.85 3.83
C GLN A 71 -10.78 6.83 2.51
N TYR A 72 -10.18 7.34 1.44
CA TYR A 72 -10.85 7.43 0.14
C TYR A 72 -10.96 6.09 -0.55
N THR A 73 -9.92 5.26 -0.48
CA THR A 73 -10.03 3.94 -1.09
C THR A 73 -11.11 3.12 -0.40
N ALA A 74 -11.14 3.08 0.93
CA ALA A 74 -12.08 2.25 1.68
C ALA A 74 -13.55 2.65 1.53
N THR A 75 -13.85 3.94 1.40
CA THR A 75 -15.22 4.39 1.14
C THR A 75 -15.62 4.19 -0.31
N LEU A 76 -14.75 4.52 -1.28
CA LEU A 76 -15.08 4.42 -2.71
C LEU A 76 -15.27 2.98 -3.21
N SER A 77 -14.62 1.99 -2.59
CA SER A 77 -14.79 0.58 -2.96
C SER A 77 -15.56 -0.25 -1.96
N SER A 78 -16.26 0.34 -0.98
CA SER A 78 -17.11 -0.41 -0.06
C SER A 78 -18.11 -1.32 -0.82
N PRO A 79 -18.29 -2.61 -0.45
CA PRO A 79 -17.75 -3.31 0.72
C PRO A 79 -16.54 -4.22 0.41
N VAL A 80 -15.69 -3.85 -0.54
CA VAL A 80 -14.46 -4.59 -0.87
C VAL A 80 -13.51 -4.61 0.33
N PRO A 81 -12.79 -5.70 0.63
CA PRO A 81 -11.81 -5.70 1.72
C PRO A 81 -10.66 -4.71 1.47
N HIS A 82 -10.31 -3.88 2.45
CA HIS A 82 -9.17 -2.96 2.38
C HIS A 82 -8.01 -3.46 3.23
N ILE A 83 -6.82 -3.50 2.63
CA ILE A 83 -5.61 -4.04 3.27
C ILE A 83 -4.48 -3.01 3.10
N VAL A 84 -3.97 -2.51 4.21
CA VAL A 84 -2.74 -1.72 4.23
C VAL A 84 -1.57 -2.71 4.23
N THR A 85 -0.80 -2.74 3.15
CA THR A 85 0.41 -3.55 3.05
C THR A 85 1.58 -2.73 3.57
N ALA A 86 1.80 -2.80 4.88
CA ALA A 86 2.80 -2.00 5.58
C ALA A 86 4.14 -2.73 5.56
N VAL A 87 5.17 -2.08 5.03
CA VAL A 87 6.56 -2.55 5.03
C VAL A 87 7.39 -1.57 5.85
N THR A 88 8.29 -2.10 6.66
CA THR A 88 9.24 -1.27 7.43
C THR A 88 10.63 -1.34 6.80
N GLY A 89 11.53 -0.54 7.36
CA GLY A 89 12.87 -0.34 6.87
C GLY A 89 12.95 0.70 5.76
N ASP A 90 14.20 1.06 5.49
CA ASP A 90 14.58 1.92 4.38
C ASP A 90 15.15 1.04 3.28
N GLY A 91 14.93 1.42 2.03
CA GLY A 91 15.48 0.73 0.88
C GLY A 91 17.00 0.67 0.97
N LEU A 92 17.55 -0.51 0.64
CA LEU A 92 18.97 -0.84 0.86
C LEU A 92 19.95 -0.23 -0.14
N ILE A 93 19.47 0.60 -1.08
CA ILE A 93 20.27 1.15 -2.17
C ILE A 93 20.40 2.66 -2.00
N GLN A 94 21.63 3.15 -2.11
CA GLN A 94 21.90 4.58 -2.18
C GLN A 94 21.67 5.06 -3.63
N PRO A 95 20.94 6.17 -3.83
CA PRO A 95 20.77 6.76 -5.16
C PRO A 95 22.12 7.10 -5.82
N GLU A 96 22.27 6.85 -7.12
CA GLU A 96 23.52 7.14 -7.84
C GLU A 96 23.67 8.63 -8.20
N LEU A 97 22.55 9.34 -8.41
CA LEU A 97 22.52 10.76 -8.71
C LEU A 97 21.82 11.54 -7.59
N GLY A 98 22.50 12.57 -7.09
CA GLY A 98 21.96 13.43 -6.04
C GLY A 98 22.03 12.81 -4.66
N ASN A 99 23.19 12.27 -4.27
CA ASN A 99 23.53 11.88 -2.90
C ASN A 99 23.12 12.97 -1.89
N VAL A 100 21.88 12.91 -1.41
CA VAL A 100 21.38 13.70 -0.30
C VAL A 100 21.45 12.78 0.91
N PRO A 101 22.39 12.98 1.83
CA PRO A 101 22.45 12.21 3.07
C PRO A 101 21.10 12.25 3.78
N GLY A 102 20.53 11.10 4.10
CA GLY A 102 19.26 10.98 4.82
C GLY A 102 18.01 10.81 3.94
N VAL A 103 18.14 10.68 2.61
CA VAL A 103 17.01 10.20 1.79
C VAL A 103 16.87 8.70 1.99
N LEU A 104 15.77 8.32 2.64
CA LEU A 104 15.37 6.93 2.83
C LEU A 104 14.74 6.46 1.51
N MET A 105 15.33 5.46 0.88
CA MET A 105 14.76 4.86 -0.32
C MET A 105 13.53 4.02 0.07
N GLU A 106 12.59 3.80 -0.83
CA GLU A 106 11.43 2.96 -0.53
C GLU A 106 11.86 1.48 -0.46
N PRO A 107 11.38 0.70 0.52
CA PRO A 107 11.64 -0.75 0.63
C PRO A 107 10.84 -1.58 -0.39
N ARG A 108 10.82 -1.14 -1.66
CA ARG A 108 10.01 -1.70 -2.75
C ARG A 108 10.31 -3.17 -3.04
N LEU A 109 11.60 -3.56 -3.07
CA LEU A 109 11.97 -4.94 -3.36
C LEU A 109 11.47 -5.91 -2.27
N ILE A 110 11.64 -5.54 -1.00
CA ILE A 110 11.15 -6.33 0.14
C ILE A 110 9.64 -6.53 0.03
N TRP A 111 8.93 -5.44 -0.28
CA TRP A 111 7.49 -5.49 -0.47
C TRP A 111 7.08 -6.37 -1.67
N LEU A 112 7.73 -6.18 -2.83
CA LEU A 112 7.45 -6.94 -4.06
C LEU A 112 7.72 -8.43 -3.89
N ASP A 113 8.81 -8.80 -3.21
CA ASP A 113 9.16 -10.19 -2.91
C ASP A 113 8.05 -10.87 -2.10
N VAL A 114 7.51 -10.19 -1.09
CA VAL A 114 6.41 -10.72 -0.29
C VAL A 114 5.11 -10.80 -1.10
N MET A 115 4.76 -9.77 -1.88
CA MET A 115 3.56 -9.80 -2.73
C MET A 115 3.62 -10.94 -3.74
N LEU A 116 4.78 -11.17 -4.35
CA LEU A 116 4.98 -12.26 -5.30
C LEU A 116 4.94 -13.64 -4.63
N ALA A 117 5.31 -13.74 -3.36
CA ALA A 117 5.23 -14.97 -2.58
C ALA A 117 3.82 -15.30 -2.06
N LEU A 118 2.92 -14.31 -1.96
CA LEU A 118 1.54 -14.56 -1.53
C LEU A 118 0.82 -15.50 -2.52
N PRO A 119 -0.01 -16.43 -2.04
CA PRO A 119 -0.90 -17.19 -2.92
C PRO A 119 -1.96 -16.27 -3.55
N ASP A 120 -2.49 -16.65 -4.72
CA ASP A 120 -3.46 -15.86 -5.49
C ASP A 120 -4.74 -15.52 -4.72
N ASP A 121 -5.07 -16.30 -3.70
CA ASP A 121 -6.24 -16.10 -2.85
C ASP A 121 -6.03 -15.10 -1.70
N GLN A 122 -4.77 -14.67 -1.47
CA GLN A 122 -4.38 -13.66 -0.47
C GLN A 122 -3.82 -12.38 -1.11
N LEU A 123 -3.58 -12.39 -2.42
CA LEU A 123 -3.03 -11.25 -3.16
C LEU A 123 -4.12 -10.22 -3.50
N PRO A 124 -4.01 -8.95 -3.07
CA PRO A 124 -4.94 -7.89 -3.48
C PRO A 124 -4.94 -7.70 -5.00
N ARG A 125 -6.10 -7.39 -5.58
CA ARG A 125 -6.26 -7.29 -7.04
C ARG A 125 -6.04 -5.90 -7.58
N GLY A 126 -6.24 -4.89 -6.75
CA GLY A 126 -5.79 -3.52 -7.01
C GLY A 126 -4.92 -3.09 -5.85
N ILE A 127 -3.79 -2.45 -6.11
CA ILE A 127 -2.91 -1.89 -5.10
C ILE A 127 -2.61 -0.45 -5.49
N THR A 128 -2.80 0.48 -4.56
CA THR A 128 -2.49 1.89 -4.75
C THR A 128 -1.22 2.27 -3.99
N THR A 129 -0.46 3.22 -4.54
CA THR A 129 0.71 3.78 -3.87
C THR A 129 0.89 5.26 -4.24
N CYS A 130 1.08 6.10 -3.24
CA CYS A 130 1.50 7.50 -3.41
C CYS A 130 3.00 7.70 -3.13
N PHE A 131 3.73 6.61 -2.86
CA PHE A 131 5.14 6.61 -2.54
C PHE A 131 5.98 6.25 -3.77
N GLY A 132 7.12 6.91 -3.90
CA GLY A 132 8.10 6.62 -4.94
C GLY A 132 9.26 7.60 -4.94
N GLU A 133 10.22 7.30 -5.80
CA GLU A 133 11.48 8.02 -5.93
C GLU A 133 11.66 8.56 -7.36
N ASN A 134 12.59 9.50 -7.53
CA ASN A 134 13.00 9.92 -8.86
C ASN A 134 13.70 8.75 -9.58
N GLU A 135 13.09 8.22 -10.62
CA GLU A 135 13.63 7.09 -11.39
C GLU A 135 15.07 7.36 -11.88
N GLN A 136 15.40 8.60 -12.23
CA GLN A 136 16.72 8.97 -12.72
C GLN A 136 17.82 8.91 -11.64
N SER A 137 17.45 8.83 -10.36
CA SER A 137 18.43 8.69 -9.27
C SER A 137 18.73 7.23 -8.93
N LEU A 138 18.00 6.26 -9.51
CA LEU A 138 18.10 4.85 -9.17
C LEU A 138 19.06 4.10 -10.11
N PRO A 139 19.80 3.09 -9.62
CA PRO A 139 20.60 2.24 -10.51
C PRO A 139 19.73 1.49 -11.51
N ASN A 140 20.18 1.41 -12.77
CA ASN A 140 19.43 0.74 -13.84
C ASN A 140 19.03 -0.70 -13.49
N GLY A 141 19.92 -1.47 -12.85
CA GLY A 141 19.62 -2.86 -12.47
C GLY A 141 18.50 -2.97 -11.43
N TYR A 142 18.42 -2.00 -10.51
CA TYR A 142 17.34 -1.93 -9.52
C TYR A 142 15.99 -1.62 -10.18
N VAL A 143 15.97 -0.62 -11.08
CA VAL A 143 14.77 -0.25 -11.83
C VAL A 143 14.28 -1.42 -12.67
N GLN A 144 15.17 -2.09 -13.39
CA GLN A 144 14.83 -3.28 -14.19
C GLN A 144 14.21 -4.38 -13.34
N GLN A 145 14.81 -4.71 -12.19
CA GLN A 145 14.28 -5.73 -11.28
C GLN A 145 12.88 -5.37 -10.77
N ILE A 146 12.67 -4.12 -10.35
CA ILE A 146 11.35 -3.65 -9.91
C ILE A 146 10.32 -3.75 -11.05
N CYS A 147 10.68 -3.32 -12.25
CA CYS A 147 9.81 -3.40 -13.42
C CYS A 147 9.43 -4.84 -13.74
N ASP A 148 10.38 -5.78 -13.70
CA ASP A 148 10.14 -7.20 -13.94
C ASP A 148 9.18 -7.80 -12.88
N GLN A 149 9.37 -7.42 -11.62
CA GLN A 149 8.51 -7.87 -10.51
C GLN A 149 7.10 -7.29 -10.59
N PHE A 150 6.94 -6.01 -10.95
CA PHE A 150 5.63 -5.45 -11.26
C PHE A 150 4.98 -6.15 -12.47
N GLY A 151 5.76 -6.47 -13.49
CA GLY A 151 5.31 -7.28 -14.63
C GLY A 151 4.79 -8.65 -14.20
N ALA A 152 5.50 -9.32 -13.29
CA ALA A 152 5.08 -10.60 -12.73
C ALA A 152 3.78 -10.51 -11.91
N LEU A 153 3.60 -9.45 -11.10
CA LEU A 153 2.33 -9.18 -10.42
C LEU A 153 1.19 -8.90 -11.42
N GLY A 154 1.47 -8.12 -12.45
CA GLY A 154 0.53 -7.85 -13.55
C GLY A 154 0.08 -9.12 -14.27
N ALA A 155 1.01 -10.05 -14.53
CA ALA A 155 0.71 -11.36 -15.12
C ALA A 155 -0.20 -12.23 -14.22
N ARG A 156 -0.17 -12.00 -12.91
CA ARG A 156 -1.08 -12.63 -11.93
C ARG A 156 -2.42 -11.89 -11.79
N GLY A 157 -2.67 -10.86 -12.59
CA GLY A 157 -3.91 -10.10 -12.62
C GLY A 157 -4.03 -9.07 -11.50
N VAL A 158 -2.91 -8.53 -11.02
CA VAL A 158 -2.87 -7.40 -10.07
C VAL A 158 -2.72 -6.10 -10.86
N THR A 159 -3.55 -5.11 -10.52
CA THR A 159 -3.42 -3.74 -11.00
C THR A 159 -2.66 -2.92 -9.96
N ILE A 160 -1.58 -2.24 -10.39
CA ILE A 160 -0.88 -1.25 -9.57
C ILE A 160 -1.27 0.15 -10.06
N ALA A 161 -1.77 0.99 -9.16
CA ALA A 161 -2.02 2.40 -9.42
C ALA A 161 -1.03 3.25 -8.60
N ALA A 162 -0.13 3.92 -9.31
CA ALA A 162 0.87 4.80 -8.69
C ALA A 162 0.54 6.27 -8.98
N ALA A 163 0.72 7.13 -7.99
CA ALA A 163 0.70 8.57 -8.21
C ALA A 163 1.90 8.99 -9.08
N PRO A 164 1.74 9.97 -9.99
CA PRO A 164 2.88 10.60 -10.64
C PRO A 164 3.62 11.47 -9.63
N ILE A 165 4.93 11.27 -9.47
CA ILE A 165 5.79 11.95 -8.50
C ILE A 165 6.90 12.68 -9.26
#